data_AF-A0A0K8SUR2-F1
#
_entry.id   AF-A0A0K8SUR2-F1
#
_cell.length_a   1.000
_cell.length_b   1.000
_cell.length_c   1.000
_cell.angle_alpha   90.00
_cell.angle_beta   90.00
_cell.angle_gamma   90.00
#
_symmetry.space_group_name_H-M   'P 1'
#
loop_
_entity.id
_entity.type
_entity.pdbx_description
1 polymer ?
#
loop_
_entity_poly.entity_id
_entity_poly.type
_entity_poly.pdbx_seq_one_letter_code
_entity_poly.pdbx_strand_id
1 'polypeptide(L)'
;RHYDTNYLLKTPDGTHYLGIFGIEEGETSECVVRRRGDPMEDGTIFSGNLRNRYLPLDLRCLLNTVLNRPEEMRRYQQLCRPPLVRNVTCQVNRLSLKTIAVFDP
;
A
#
# COMPACT_ATOMS: atom_id res chain seq x y z
N ARG A 1 -6.73 -0.05 8.18
CA ARG A 1 -8.11 -0.20 8.73
C ARG A 1 -9.00 0.81 8.00
N HIS A 2 -10.10 0.41 7.34
CA HIS A 2 -11.02 1.31 6.61
C HIS A 2 -10.34 2.35 5.70
N TYR A 3 -9.33 1.96 4.92
CA TYR A 3 -8.64 2.86 4.00
C TYR A 3 -7.97 4.09 4.66
N ASP A 4 -7.70 4.06 5.96
CA ASP A 4 -7.03 5.14 6.69
C ASP A 4 -5.55 5.24 6.30
N THR A 5 -5.18 6.36 5.68
CA THR A 5 -3.80 6.63 5.25
C THR A 5 -2.88 7.10 6.38
N ASN A 6 -3.42 7.41 7.56
CA ASN A 6 -2.62 7.78 8.75
C ASN A 6 -2.40 6.62 9.71
N TYR A 7 -2.88 5.43 9.32
CA TYR A 7 -2.89 4.25 10.16
C TYR A 7 -1.48 3.85 10.62
N LEU A 8 -1.40 3.41 11.87
CA LEU A 8 -0.21 2.86 12.49
C LEU A 8 -0.62 1.61 13.27
N LEU A 9 -0.13 0.46 12.85
CA LEU A 9 -0.23 -0.77 13.61
C LEU A 9 1.09 -1.02 14.33
N LYS A 10 1.01 -1.35 15.62
CA LYS A 10 2.14 -1.80 16.42
C LYS A 10 1.90 -3.25 16.80
N THR A 11 2.80 -4.14 16.42
CA THR A 11 2.73 -5.55 16.78
C THR A 11 3.46 -5.81 18.11
N PRO A 12 3.15 -6.93 18.82
CA PRO A 12 3.73 -7.22 20.13
C PRO A 12 5.26 -7.37 20.16
N ASP A 13 5.86 -7.73 19.03
CA ASP A 13 7.30 -7.82 18.80
C ASP A 13 7.97 -6.44 18.60
N GLY A 14 7.19 -5.36 18.59
CA GLY A 14 7.66 -3.99 18.41
C GLY A 14 7.70 -3.51 16.96
N THR A 15 7.32 -4.36 16.00
CA THR A 15 7.28 -3.98 14.58
C THR A 15 6.15 -2.98 14.32
N HIS A 16 6.40 -1.99 13.47
CA HIS A 16 5.44 -0.97 13.10
C HIS A 16 5.05 -1.11 11.63
N TYR A 17 3.76 -1.01 11.33
CA TYR A 17 3.22 -0.98 9.97
C TYR A 17 2.46 0.32 9.73
N LEU A 18 2.75 0.96 8.60
CA LEU A 18 2.43 2.35 8.30
C LEU A 18 1.42 2.45 7.14
N GLY A 19 0.51 3.42 7.27
CA GLY A 19 -0.33 3.89 6.18
C GLY A 19 -1.37 2.89 5.70
N ILE A 20 -1.93 3.18 4.54
CA ILE A 20 -3.08 2.44 3.99
C ILE A 20 -2.73 1.00 3.58
N PHE A 21 -1.48 0.78 3.16
CA PHE A 21 -1.00 -0.52 2.70
C PHE A 21 -0.31 -1.33 3.81
N GLY A 22 -0.16 -0.76 5.02
CA GLY A 22 0.54 -1.43 6.11
C GLY A 22 1.99 -1.75 5.73
N ILE A 23 2.73 -0.76 5.23
CA ILE A 23 4.16 -0.92 4.91
C ILE A 23 4.95 -1.01 6.21
N GLU A 24 5.80 -2.03 6.34
CA GLU A 24 6.65 -2.17 7.52
C GLU A 24 7.65 -0.99 7.61
N GLU A 25 7.76 -0.36 8.78
CA GLU A 25 8.59 0.83 8.98
C GLU A 25 10.07 0.56 8.70
N GLY A 26 10.57 -0.65 9.01
CA GLY A 26 11.94 -1.06 8.70
C GLY A 26 12.24 -1.16 7.20
N GLU A 27 11.23 -1.35 6.37
CA GLU A 27 11.36 -1.51 4.91
C GLU A 27 11.24 -0.20 4.14
N THR A 28 11.03 0.93 4.82
CA THR A 28 10.89 2.25 4.19
C THR A 28 12.08 2.64 3.30
N SER A 29 13.27 2.10 3.59
CA SER A 29 14.46 2.29 2.77
C SER A 29 14.37 1.65 1.38
N GLU A 30 13.57 0.59 1.22
CA GLU A 30 13.36 -0.11 -0.06
C GLU A 30 12.33 0.58 -0.95
N CYS A 31 11.59 1.55 -0.41
CA CYS A 31 10.68 2.37 -1.21
C CYS A 31 11.40 3.23 -2.26
N VAL A 32 12.71 3.41 -2.12
CA VAL A 32 13.55 4.18 -3.04
C VAL A 32 14.49 3.23 -3.79
N VAL A 33 14.39 3.23 -5.12
CA VAL A 33 15.26 2.42 -5.98
C VAL A 33 16.44 3.27 -6.43
N ARG A 34 17.58 3.12 -5.74
CA ARG A 34 18.83 3.77 -6.15
C ARG A 34 19.29 3.18 -7.50
N ARG A 35 19.81 4.01 -8.42
CA ARG A 35 20.46 3.62 -9.69
C ARG A 35 19.58 3.40 -10.93
N ARG A 36 18.35 3.92 -10.99
CA ARG A 36 17.49 3.85 -12.21
C ARG A 36 17.12 5.19 -12.82
N GLY A 37 17.89 6.26 -12.57
CA GLY A 37 17.46 7.62 -12.92
C GLY A 37 16.20 8.02 -12.17
N ASP A 38 16.07 7.51 -10.95
CA ASP A 38 14.93 7.76 -10.09
C ASP A 38 15.00 9.22 -9.62
N PRO A 39 13.92 10.02 -9.78
CA PRO A 39 13.90 11.41 -9.31
C PRO A 39 14.16 11.55 -7.80
N MET A 40 14.02 10.46 -7.03
CA MET A 40 14.34 10.40 -5.61
C MET A 40 15.56 9.51 -5.33
N GLU A 41 16.52 9.38 -6.25
CA GLU A 41 17.72 8.55 -6.07
C GLU A 41 18.48 8.84 -4.76
N ASP A 42 18.53 10.11 -4.35
CA ASP A 42 19.10 10.55 -3.06
C ASP A 42 18.03 10.80 -1.98
N GLY A 43 16.77 10.53 -2.28
CA GLY A 43 15.65 10.72 -1.37
C GLY A 43 15.58 9.63 -0.29
N THR A 44 15.05 10.01 0.86
CA THR A 44 14.67 9.08 1.93
C THR A 44 13.17 9.22 2.16
N ILE A 45 12.47 8.10 2.22
CA ILE A 45 11.07 8.05 2.65
C ILE A 45 11.07 7.76 4.15
N PHE A 46 10.44 8.64 4.92
CA PHE A 46 10.26 8.50 6.36
C PHE A 46 8.81 8.15 6.69
N SER A 47 8.53 7.72 7.93
CA SER A 47 7.18 7.32 8.33
C SER A 47 6.13 8.42 8.16
N GLY A 48 6.49 9.69 8.33
CA GLY A 48 5.61 10.83 8.05
C GLY A 48 5.19 10.95 6.59
N ASN A 49 5.99 10.46 5.65
CA ASN A 49 5.64 10.44 4.23
C ASN A 49 4.55 9.41 3.90
N LEU A 50 4.41 8.36 4.71
CA LEU A 50 3.43 7.27 4.55
C LEU A 50 2.24 7.38 5.52
N ARG A 51 2.20 8.45 6.31
CA ARG A 51 1.16 8.73 7.30
C ARG A 51 0.54 10.10 7.05
N ASN A 52 0.05 10.30 5.84
CA ASN A 52 -0.61 11.52 5.43
C ASN A 52 -1.58 11.22 4.27
N ARG A 53 -2.22 12.25 3.71
CA ARG A 53 -3.23 12.11 2.63
C ARG A 53 -2.65 11.96 1.22
N TYR A 54 -1.34 12.12 1.05
CA TYR A 54 -0.62 12.13 -0.22
C TYR A 54 -0.14 10.71 -0.58
N LEU A 55 -1.01 9.96 -1.25
CA LEU A 55 -0.81 8.57 -1.65
C LEU A 55 0.33 8.24 -2.64
N PRO A 56 0.87 9.16 -3.48
CA PRO A 56 1.88 8.76 -4.46
C PRO A 56 3.12 8.08 -3.86
N LEU A 57 3.52 8.46 -2.64
CA LEU A 57 4.64 7.80 -1.95
C LEU A 57 4.26 6.43 -1.39
N ASP A 58 3.04 6.28 -0.86
CA ASP A 58 2.49 4.98 -0.46
C ASP A 58 2.47 3.98 -1.62
N LEU A 59 1.99 4.42 -2.80
CA LEU A 59 1.92 3.58 -4.00
C LEU A 59 3.31 3.17 -4.49
N ARG A 60 4.28 4.08 -4.40
CA ARG A 60 5.67 3.78 -4.72
C ARG A 60 6.26 2.75 -3.77
N CYS A 61 6.05 2.91 -2.46
CA CYS A 61 6.46 1.92 -1.47
C CYS A 61 5.84 0.55 -1.75
N LEU A 62 4.52 0.51 -1.95
CA LEU A 62 3.78 -0.71 -2.27
C LEU A 62 4.38 -1.43 -3.49
N LEU A 63 4.71 -0.69 -4.55
CA LEU A 63 5.31 -1.26 -5.75
C LEU A 63 6.66 -1.93 -5.44
N ASN A 64 7.50 -1.25 -4.66
CA ASN A 64 8.87 -1.67 -4.43
C ASN A 64 9.02 -2.75 -3.36
N THR A 65 8.17 -2.77 -2.34
CA THR A 65 8.24 -3.73 -1.23
C THR A 65 7.28 -4.89 -1.39
N VAL A 66 6.01 -4.62 -1.70
CA VAL A 66 4.97 -5.67 -1.74
C VAL A 66 4.87 -6.30 -3.13
N LEU A 67 4.68 -5.49 -4.18
CA LEU A 67 4.36 -6.00 -5.51
C LEU A 67 5.57 -6.62 -6.22
N ASN A 68 6.78 -6.17 -5.90
CA ASN A 68 8.02 -6.73 -6.44
C ASN A 68 8.48 -8.01 -5.73
N ARG A 69 7.86 -8.40 -4.61
CA ARG A 69 8.21 -9.62 -3.86
C ARG A 69 7.19 -10.73 -4.13
N PRO A 70 7.57 -11.84 -4.79
CA PRO A 70 6.61 -12.89 -5.15
C PRO A 70 5.86 -13.51 -3.98
N GLU A 71 6.49 -13.62 -2.81
CA GLU A 71 5.88 -14.20 -1.61
C GLU A 71 4.80 -13.28 -1.04
N GLU A 72 5.10 -11.99 -0.89
CA GLU A 72 4.11 -10.99 -0.46
C GLU A 72 2.96 -10.88 -1.46
N MET A 73 3.25 -10.88 -2.75
CA MET A 73 2.19 -10.85 -3.77
C MET A 73 1.26 -12.07 -3.67
N ARG A 74 1.80 -13.28 -3.44
CA ARG A 74 0.99 -14.48 -3.21
C ARG A 74 0.14 -14.37 -1.95
N ARG A 75 0.69 -13.81 -0.87
CA ARG A 75 -0.05 -13.56 0.39
C ARG A 75 -1.22 -12.61 0.15
N TYR A 76 -1.00 -11.48 -0.51
CA TYR A 76 -2.06 -10.54 -0.88
C TYR A 76 -3.12 -11.20 -1.77
N GLN A 77 -2.72 -12.01 -2.74
CA GLN A 77 -3.67 -12.77 -3.57
C GLN A 77 -4.54 -13.75 -2.77
N GLN A 78 -4.07 -14.28 -1.64
CA GLN A 78 -4.89 -15.10 -0.75
C GLN A 78 -5.81 -14.26 0.13
N LEU A 79 -5.32 -13.14 0.66
CA LEU A 79 -6.13 -12.21 1.47
C LEU A 79 -7.24 -11.57 0.64
N CYS A 80 -7.03 -11.36 -0.66
CA CYS A 80 -8.02 -10.80 -1.59
C CYS A 80 -8.99 -11.86 -2.15
N ARG A 81 -9.24 -12.98 -1.46
CA ARG A 81 -10.20 -14.02 -1.87
C ARG A 81 -11.36 -14.15 -0.87
N PRO A 82 -12.56 -14.53 -1.34
CA PRO A 82 -13.65 -14.89 -0.44
C PRO A 82 -13.21 -15.99 0.57
N PRO A 83 -13.68 -15.96 1.83
CA PRO A 83 -14.68 -15.04 2.40
C PRO A 83 -14.08 -13.75 3.00
N LEU A 84 -12.77 -13.52 2.86
CA LEU A 84 -12.07 -12.40 3.49
C LEU A 84 -12.37 -11.05 2.83
N VAL A 85 -12.97 -11.07 1.65
CA VAL A 85 -13.37 -9.88 0.90
C VAL A 85 -14.82 -10.00 0.48
N ARG A 86 -15.50 -8.86 0.39
CA ARG A 86 -16.82 -8.72 -0.24
C ARG A 86 -16.67 -8.16 -1.65
N ASN A 87 -17.55 -8.59 -2.55
CA ASN A 87 -17.65 -8.00 -3.88
C ASN A 87 -18.47 -6.72 -3.79
N VAL A 88 -17.88 -5.59 -4.16
CA VAL A 88 -18.54 -4.28 -4.19
C VAL A 88 -18.45 -3.68 -5.58
N THR A 89 -19.46 -2.88 -5.95
CA THR A 89 -19.49 -2.18 -7.23
C THR A 89 -19.04 -0.74 -7.03
N CYS A 90 -17.97 -0.33 -7.73
CA CYS A 90 -17.46 1.04 -7.70
C CYS A 90 -17.75 1.77 -9.02
N GLN A 91 -18.18 3.03 -8.94
CA GLN A 91 -18.25 3.92 -10.10
C GLN A 91 -16.84 4.42 -10.45
N VAL A 92 -16.46 4.28 -11.73
CA VAL A 92 -15.10 4.66 -12.19
C VAL A 92 -14.92 6.18 -12.16
N ASN A 93 -15.98 6.93 -12.49
CA ASN A 93 -16.01 8.36 -12.28
C ASN A 93 -17.45 8.81 -11.97
N ARG A 94 -17.61 9.95 -11.30
CA ARG A 94 -18.92 10.50 -10.88
C ARG A 94 -19.85 10.89 -12.04
N LEU A 95 -19.30 11.16 -13.22
CA LEU A 95 -20.01 11.58 -14.43
C LEU A 95 -20.34 10.41 -15.37
N SER A 96 -19.87 9.19 -15.07
CA SER A 96 -20.04 8.02 -15.93
C SER A 96 -20.92 6.99 -15.24
N LEU A 97 -21.80 6.36 -16.00
CA LEU A 97 -22.55 5.19 -15.54
C LEU A 97 -21.68 3.91 -15.49
N LYS A 98 -20.40 4.01 -15.88
CA LYS A 98 -19.49 2.86 -15.90
C LYS A 98 -19.11 2.47 -14.47
N THR A 99 -19.45 1.24 -14.13
CA THR A 99 -19.07 0.62 -12.86
C THR A 99 -18.08 -0.52 -13.09
N ILE A 100 -17.34 -0.85 -12.05
CA ILE A 100 -16.46 -2.01 -11.97
C ILE A 100 -16.73 -2.78 -10.67
N ALA A 101 -16.59 -4.10 -10.72
CA ALA A 101 -16.59 -4.94 -9.54
C ALA A 101 -15.19 -4.93 -8.92
N VAL A 102 -15.10 -4.72 -7.61
CA VAL A 102 -13.84 -4.74 -6.85
C VAL A 102 -14.01 -5.58 -5.59
N PHE A 103 -12.91 -6.16 -5.13
CA PHE A 103 -12.86 -6.92 -3.88
C PHE A 103 -12.45 -6.00 -2.73
N ASP A 104 -13.35 -5.81 -1.77
CA ASP A 104 -13.19 -4.94 -0.60
C ASP A 104 -12.98 -5.82 0.66
N PRO A 105 -11.85 -5.69 1.38
CA PRO A 105 -11.55 -6.45 2.59
C PRO A 105 -12.39 -6.06 3.82
#